data_AF-A0A645EM28-F1
#
_entry.id   AF-A0A645EM28-F1
#
_cell.length_a   1.000
_cell.length_b   1.000
_cell.length_c   1.000
_cell.angle_alpha   90.00
_cell.angle_beta   90.00
_cell.angle_gamma   90.00
#
_symmetry.space_group_name_H-M   'P 1'
#
loop_
_entity.id
_entity.type
_entity.pdbx_description
1 polymer ?
#
loop_
_entity_poly.entity_id
_entity_poly.type
_entity_poly.pdbx_seq_one_letter_code
_entity_poly.pdbx_strand_id
1 'polypeptide(L)'
;MLVTFKLGPESSPSGYLNLDDVTNNSVSNSDIVLQVITGTKSTDYDLYVTNRARYTLTDKKDLDLSSCLKFFPLSGFTHTDYLIQALMFVSGDSYCVLTNEGRIAIVSFVKDSINFNDDGTLDISIKVSTYKPQYLSLLDATAETTPTLTRTLYMTPTLCVNNWQSEVEARYDSTGISACLAREIENTMHAFVTAVKNGDKEAITTLVEYPVLMANNENDVWASNKEEFLAGYNLIFTPEIVARLSRAKMDDVMGGDFLTGVYWPVRDGADGYVTFTPKGKIQVISFYGIK
;
A
#
# COMPACT_ATOMS: atom_id res chain seq x y z
N MET A 1 18.63 -17.83 -4.84
CA MET A 1 18.18 -18.74 -3.77
C MET A 1 16.77 -19.22 -4.05
N LEU A 2 16.41 -20.39 -3.53
CA LEU A 2 15.03 -20.87 -3.49
C LEU A 2 14.48 -20.58 -2.09
N VAL A 3 13.30 -19.96 -2.01
CA VAL A 3 12.60 -19.67 -0.76
C VAL A 3 11.24 -20.33 -0.82
N THR A 4 10.85 -21.00 0.27
CA THR A 4 9.52 -21.61 0.40
C THR A 4 8.79 -20.91 1.53
N PHE A 5 7.67 -20.26 1.21
CA PHE A 5 6.74 -19.75 2.19
C PHE A 5 5.92 -20.90 2.73
N LYS A 6 5.89 -21.06 4.06
CA LYS A 6 4.93 -21.89 4.75
C LYS A 6 3.82 -21.00 5.31
N LEU A 7 2.66 -21.05 4.66
CA LEU A 7 1.52 -20.19 4.93
C LEU A 7 0.53 -20.91 5.85
N GLY A 8 -0.03 -20.18 6.82
CA GLY A 8 -0.92 -20.73 7.84
C GLY A 8 -2.25 -21.24 7.29
N PRO A 9 -3.05 -21.95 8.12
CA PRO A 9 -4.34 -22.52 7.71
C PRO A 9 -5.49 -21.50 7.72
N GLU A 10 -5.23 -20.23 8.06
CA GLU A 10 -6.24 -19.18 8.02
C GLU A 10 -6.84 -18.96 6.62
N SER A 11 -7.99 -18.29 6.54
CA SER A 11 -8.68 -18.02 5.27
C SER A 11 -7.92 -17.08 4.32
N SER A 12 -6.95 -16.34 4.86
CA SER A 12 -6.14 -15.38 4.11
C SER A 12 -4.70 -15.33 4.60
N PRO A 13 -3.94 -16.44 4.46
CA PRO A 13 -2.63 -16.54 5.05
C PRO A 13 -1.64 -15.67 4.28
N SER A 14 -0.66 -15.14 5.01
CA SER A 14 0.34 -14.22 4.46
C SER A 14 1.75 -14.63 4.89
N GLY A 15 2.69 -14.53 3.96
CA GLY A 15 4.10 -14.83 4.18
C GLY A 15 4.97 -13.63 3.81
N TYR A 16 5.92 -13.30 4.67
CA TYR A 16 6.77 -12.11 4.52
C TYR A 16 8.20 -12.52 4.16
N LEU A 17 8.86 -11.74 3.30
CA LEU A 17 10.27 -11.96 2.96
C LEU A 17 11.01 -10.63 2.84
N ASN A 18 12.11 -10.53 3.58
CA ASN A 18 13.11 -9.49 3.44
C ASN A 18 14.14 -9.91 2.39
N LEU A 19 14.23 -9.14 1.31
CA LEU A 19 15.11 -9.38 0.17
C LEU A 19 16.53 -8.84 0.44
N ASP A 20 16.67 -7.98 1.43
CA ASP A 20 17.96 -7.48 1.91
C ASP A 20 18.61 -8.45 2.92
N ASP A 21 17.81 -9.10 3.77
CA ASP A 21 18.25 -10.09 4.75
C ASP A 21 17.16 -11.14 5.03
N VAL A 22 17.29 -12.31 4.39
CA VAL A 22 16.34 -13.43 4.52
C VAL A 22 16.27 -14.05 5.91
N THR A 23 17.16 -13.67 6.83
CA THR A 23 17.08 -14.13 8.23
C THR A 23 16.14 -13.26 9.07
N ASN A 24 15.72 -12.10 8.55
CA ASN A 24 14.91 -11.12 9.24
C ASN A 24 13.63 -10.77 8.46
N ASN A 25 12.71 -11.73 8.42
CA ASN A 25 11.44 -11.63 7.69
C ASN A 25 10.29 -11.11 8.56
N SER A 26 10.58 -10.21 9.51
CA SER A 26 9.50 -9.55 10.26
C SER A 26 8.66 -8.69 9.32
N VAL A 27 7.41 -8.43 9.71
CA VAL A 27 6.49 -7.58 8.94
C VAL A 27 7.11 -6.22 8.62
N SER A 28 7.81 -5.62 9.59
CA SER A 28 8.44 -4.30 9.48
C SER A 28 9.69 -4.26 8.59
N ASN A 29 10.36 -5.39 8.37
CA ASN A 29 11.64 -5.45 7.66
C ASN A 29 11.52 -6.09 6.28
N SER A 30 10.40 -6.77 6.00
CA SER A 30 10.21 -7.48 4.74
C SER A 30 9.97 -6.53 3.58
N ASP A 31 10.45 -6.89 2.39
CA ASP A 31 10.30 -6.11 1.15
C ASP A 31 9.15 -6.61 0.28
N ILE A 32 8.75 -7.88 0.46
CA ILE A 32 7.59 -8.46 -0.21
C ILE A 32 6.73 -9.25 0.77
N VAL A 33 5.45 -9.36 0.42
CA VAL A 33 4.49 -10.24 1.07
C VAL A 33 3.76 -11.05 0.00
N LEU A 34 3.64 -12.35 0.26
CA LEU A 34 2.80 -13.27 -0.51
C LEU A 34 1.51 -13.49 0.28
N GLN A 35 0.38 -13.12 -0.29
CA GLN A 35 -0.93 -13.33 0.32
C GLN A 35 -1.73 -14.34 -0.51
N VAL A 36 -2.45 -15.21 0.17
CA VAL A 36 -3.39 -16.13 -0.46
C VAL A 36 -4.79 -15.76 -0.05
N ILE A 37 -5.68 -15.60 -1.02
CA ILE A 37 -7.08 -15.22 -0.77
C ILE A 37 -7.96 -16.33 -1.30
N THR A 38 -8.60 -17.07 -0.39
CA THR A 38 -9.51 -18.16 -0.78
C THR A 38 -10.96 -17.67 -0.73
N GLY A 39 -11.55 -17.51 -1.91
CA GLY A 39 -12.97 -17.26 -2.09
C GLY A 39 -13.77 -18.56 -2.28
N THR A 40 -15.08 -18.42 -2.46
CA THR A 40 -15.97 -19.57 -2.71
C THR A 40 -15.79 -20.21 -4.09
N LYS A 41 -15.11 -19.53 -5.01
CA LYS A 41 -14.96 -19.94 -6.43
C LYS A 41 -13.52 -20.02 -6.92
N SER A 42 -12.59 -19.36 -6.25
CA SER A 42 -11.18 -19.28 -6.64
C SER A 42 -10.31 -19.12 -5.40
N THR A 43 -9.04 -19.50 -5.57
CA THR A 43 -7.95 -19.12 -4.68
C THR A 43 -7.00 -18.26 -5.48
N ASP A 44 -6.82 -17.02 -5.04
CA ASP A 44 -5.93 -16.05 -5.65
C ASP A 44 -4.64 -15.97 -4.83
N TYR A 45 -3.53 -15.67 -5.52
CA TYR A 45 -2.18 -15.68 -4.98
C TYR A 45 -1.51 -14.39 -5.39
N ASP A 46 -1.30 -13.50 -4.44
CA ASP A 46 -0.96 -12.12 -4.72
C ASP A 46 0.42 -11.81 -4.14
N LEU A 47 1.26 -11.18 -4.97
CA LEU A 47 2.56 -10.67 -4.52
C LEU A 47 2.52 -9.15 -4.40
N TYR A 48 2.75 -8.66 -3.19
CA TYR A 48 2.82 -7.24 -2.87
C TYR A 48 4.23 -6.86 -2.41
N VAL A 49 4.55 -5.57 -2.54
CA VAL A 49 5.75 -4.97 -1.95
C VAL A 49 5.41 -4.30 -0.63
N THR A 50 6.34 -4.34 0.31
CA THR A 50 6.27 -3.70 1.63
C THR A 50 7.53 -2.85 1.86
N ASN A 51 7.62 -2.16 3.00
CA ASN A 51 8.81 -1.45 3.45
C ASN A 51 9.32 -0.40 2.44
N ARG A 52 8.41 0.20 1.65
CA ARG A 52 8.70 1.16 0.56
C ARG A 52 9.47 0.57 -0.63
N ALA A 53 9.54 -0.75 -0.75
CA ALA A 53 9.99 -1.39 -1.97
C ALA A 53 9.03 -1.07 -3.13
N ARG A 54 9.53 -1.19 -4.36
CA ARG A 54 8.74 -0.99 -5.59
C ARG A 54 8.97 -2.16 -6.52
N TYR A 55 7.97 -2.52 -7.31
CA TYR A 55 8.08 -3.67 -8.20
C TYR A 55 7.37 -3.47 -9.53
N THR A 56 7.78 -4.25 -10.52
CA THR A 56 7.04 -4.41 -11.75
C THR A 56 7.08 -5.85 -12.21
N LEU A 57 5.95 -6.34 -12.70
CA LEU A 57 5.81 -7.62 -13.38
C LEU A 57 6.39 -7.49 -14.78
N THR A 58 7.04 -8.55 -15.24
CA THR A 58 7.60 -8.62 -16.57
C THR A 58 7.23 -9.94 -17.21
N ASP A 59 6.79 -9.85 -18.46
CA ASP A 59 6.44 -10.94 -19.38
C ASP A 59 7.62 -11.84 -19.77
N LYS A 60 8.81 -11.60 -19.21
CA LYS A 60 10.04 -12.35 -19.51
C LYS A 60 10.29 -13.39 -18.42
N LYS A 61 10.50 -14.63 -18.84
CA LYS A 61 10.85 -15.73 -17.93
C LYS A 61 12.32 -15.72 -17.51
N ASP A 62 13.20 -15.27 -18.39
CA ASP A 62 14.64 -15.20 -18.16
C ASP A 62 15.07 -13.74 -17.96
N LEU A 63 14.83 -13.21 -16.77
CA LEU A 63 15.28 -11.87 -16.41
C LEU A 63 16.69 -11.86 -15.85
N ASP A 64 17.40 -10.81 -16.23
CA ASP A 64 18.67 -10.43 -15.65
C ASP A 64 18.59 -9.02 -15.05
N LEU A 65 19.63 -8.67 -14.29
CA LEU A 65 19.74 -7.35 -13.65
C LEU A 65 19.62 -6.21 -14.67
N SER A 66 20.24 -6.36 -15.85
CA SER A 66 20.22 -5.34 -16.91
C SER A 66 18.80 -5.04 -17.39
N SER A 67 17.98 -6.07 -17.54
CA SER A 67 16.57 -5.94 -17.89
C SER A 67 15.78 -5.25 -16.78
N CYS A 68 16.02 -5.61 -15.51
CA CYS A 68 15.34 -4.96 -14.39
C CYS A 68 15.67 -3.47 -14.27
N LEU A 69 16.93 -3.08 -14.46
CA LEU A 69 17.34 -1.69 -14.36
C LEU A 69 16.64 -0.77 -15.38
N LYS A 70 16.16 -1.29 -16.51
CA LYS A 70 15.42 -0.50 -17.52
C LYS A 70 14.04 -0.05 -17.05
N PHE A 71 13.46 -0.72 -16.05
CA PHE A 71 12.16 -0.36 -15.50
C PHE A 71 12.25 0.71 -14.41
N PHE A 72 13.46 0.99 -13.89
CA PHE A 72 13.63 1.93 -12.79
C PHE A 72 14.30 3.24 -13.25
N PRO A 73 13.84 4.41 -12.76
CA PRO A 73 12.76 4.57 -11.79
C PRO A 73 11.37 4.30 -12.42
N LEU A 74 10.49 3.59 -11.69
CA LEU A 74 9.12 3.37 -12.13
C LEU A 74 8.37 4.72 -12.10
N SER A 75 7.88 5.15 -13.26
CA SER A 75 7.08 6.36 -13.42
C SER A 75 5.75 6.06 -14.09
N GLY A 76 4.67 6.69 -13.63
CA GLY A 76 3.36 6.64 -14.29
C GLY A 76 2.48 5.43 -13.98
N PHE A 77 2.92 4.50 -13.12
CA PHE A 77 2.06 3.42 -12.64
C PHE A 77 1.01 3.97 -11.67
N THR A 78 -0.25 3.67 -11.97
CA THR A 78 -1.40 3.93 -11.10
C THR A 78 -1.58 2.82 -10.09
N HIS A 79 -2.45 3.04 -9.10
CA HIS A 79 -2.81 2.01 -8.11
C HIS A 79 -3.34 0.73 -8.78
N THR A 80 -4.23 0.88 -9.76
CA THR A 80 -4.80 -0.23 -10.52
C THR A 80 -3.72 -1.03 -11.24
N ASP A 81 -2.68 -0.38 -11.76
CA ASP A 81 -1.57 -1.08 -12.42
C ASP A 81 -0.79 -1.95 -11.43
N TYR A 82 -0.57 -1.50 -10.19
CA TYR A 82 0.07 -2.33 -9.17
C TYR A 82 -0.82 -3.49 -8.72
N LEU A 83 -2.13 -3.27 -8.54
CA LEU A 83 -3.07 -4.34 -8.20
C LEU A 83 -3.13 -5.42 -9.28
N ILE A 84 -3.28 -5.02 -10.54
CA ILE A 84 -3.31 -5.96 -11.66
C ILE A 84 -2.03 -6.79 -11.70
N GLN A 85 -0.87 -6.16 -11.45
CA GLN A 85 0.39 -6.89 -11.39
C GLN A 85 0.46 -7.85 -10.19
N ALA A 86 -0.06 -7.48 -9.02
CA ALA A 86 -0.07 -8.35 -7.84
C ALA A 86 -0.81 -9.66 -8.09
N LEU A 87 -2.00 -9.57 -8.70
CA LEU A 87 -2.90 -10.70 -9.01
C LEU A 87 -2.30 -11.69 -10.02
N MET A 88 -1.25 -11.29 -10.73
CA MET A 88 -0.63 -12.09 -11.79
C MET A 88 0.54 -12.95 -11.29
N PHE A 89 0.79 -13.03 -9.98
CA PHE A 89 1.99 -13.68 -9.44
C PHE A 89 2.16 -15.14 -9.87
N VAL A 90 1.07 -15.92 -9.91
CA VAL A 90 1.11 -17.34 -10.33
C VAL A 90 1.06 -17.55 -11.85
N SER A 91 1.09 -16.48 -12.67
CA SER A 91 1.16 -16.60 -14.14
C SER A 91 2.45 -17.28 -14.62
N GLY A 92 3.49 -17.32 -13.77
CA GLY A 92 4.82 -17.83 -14.09
C GLY A 92 5.76 -16.75 -14.65
N ASP A 93 5.33 -15.50 -14.63
CA ASP A 93 6.15 -14.34 -14.90
C ASP A 93 6.99 -13.96 -13.67
N SER A 94 7.93 -13.05 -13.85
CA SER A 94 8.84 -12.63 -12.78
C SER A 94 8.66 -11.16 -12.45
N TYR A 95 9.11 -10.77 -11.26
CA TYR A 95 9.09 -9.40 -10.79
C TYR A 95 10.49 -8.87 -10.63
N CYS A 96 10.69 -7.64 -11.09
CA CYS A 96 11.82 -6.82 -10.69
C CYS A 96 11.40 -6.00 -9.47
N VAL A 97 12.10 -6.16 -8.34
CA VAL A 97 11.82 -5.46 -7.08
C VAL A 97 13.00 -4.58 -6.72
N LEU A 98 12.76 -3.30 -6.43
CA LEU A 98 13.72 -2.36 -5.85
C LEU A 98 13.40 -2.21 -4.36
N THR A 99 14.29 -2.67 -3.49
CA THR A 99 14.15 -2.55 -2.03
C THR A 99 14.39 -1.12 -1.57
N ASN A 100 14.01 -0.81 -0.33
CA ASN A 100 14.26 0.50 0.26
C ASN A 100 15.74 0.73 0.65
N GLU A 101 16.53 -0.34 0.80
CA GLU A 101 18.00 -0.27 0.86
C GLU A 101 18.65 -0.12 -0.54
N GLY A 102 17.82 -0.07 -1.59
CA GLY A 102 18.23 0.15 -2.96
C GLY A 102 18.88 -1.06 -3.63
N ARG A 103 18.54 -2.26 -3.19
CA ARG A 103 18.89 -3.50 -3.89
C ARG A 103 17.87 -3.79 -4.97
N ILE A 104 18.33 -4.40 -6.06
CA ILE A 104 17.43 -5.00 -7.04
C ILE A 104 17.33 -6.48 -6.73
N ALA A 105 16.12 -7.00 -6.70
CA ALA A 105 15.83 -8.42 -6.63
C ALA A 105 14.99 -8.85 -7.82
N ILE A 106 15.24 -10.06 -8.31
CA ILE A 106 14.38 -10.76 -9.25
C ILE A 106 13.65 -11.83 -8.46
N VAL A 107 12.32 -11.77 -8.46
CA VAL A 107 11.44 -12.70 -7.76
C VAL A 107 10.60 -13.43 -8.79
N SER A 108 10.74 -14.75 -8.86
CA SER A 108 10.03 -15.59 -9.83
C SER A 108 9.26 -16.68 -9.11
N PHE A 109 7.98 -16.86 -9.45
CA PHE A 109 7.21 -17.99 -8.98
C PHE A 109 7.82 -19.31 -9.51
N VAL A 110 7.93 -20.32 -8.65
CA VAL A 110 8.31 -21.67 -9.09
C VAL A 110 7.05 -22.41 -9.49
N LYS A 111 6.92 -22.67 -10.79
CA LYS A 111 5.78 -23.40 -11.34
C LYS A 111 5.59 -24.74 -10.63
N ASP A 112 4.33 -25.08 -10.37
CA ASP A 112 3.91 -26.35 -9.74
C ASP A 112 4.47 -26.55 -8.32
N SER A 113 4.86 -25.46 -7.63
CA SER A 113 5.40 -25.52 -6.26
C SER A 113 4.36 -25.36 -5.15
N ILE A 114 3.09 -25.14 -5.50
CA ILE A 114 2.01 -24.98 -4.53
C ILE A 114 1.67 -26.37 -3.99
N ASN A 115 1.87 -26.57 -2.69
CA ASN A 115 1.58 -27.83 -2.01
C ASN A 115 0.67 -27.61 -0.80
N PHE A 116 -0.48 -28.28 -0.78
CA PHE A 116 -1.38 -28.27 0.36
C PHE A 116 -1.01 -29.40 1.31
N ASN A 117 -0.67 -29.04 2.55
CA ASN A 117 -0.21 -29.98 3.55
C ASN A 117 -1.39 -30.53 4.37
N ASP A 118 -1.22 -31.73 4.94
CA ASP A 118 -2.23 -32.39 5.77
C ASP A 118 -2.58 -31.60 7.05
N ASP A 119 -1.68 -30.72 7.51
CA ASP A 119 -1.89 -29.82 8.65
C ASP A 119 -2.70 -28.56 8.28
N GLY A 120 -3.20 -28.48 7.05
CA GLY A 120 -3.96 -27.33 6.52
C GLY A 120 -3.09 -26.14 6.11
N THR A 121 -1.75 -26.26 6.23
CA THR A 121 -0.84 -25.23 5.75
C THR A 121 -0.60 -25.37 4.25
N LEU A 122 -0.04 -24.30 3.67
CA LEU A 122 0.24 -24.22 2.24
C LEU A 122 1.69 -23.83 2.02
N ASP A 123 2.41 -24.62 1.25
CA ASP A 123 3.77 -24.31 0.85
C ASP A 123 3.77 -23.72 -0.57
N ILE A 124 4.45 -22.59 -0.75
CA ILE A 124 4.63 -21.95 -2.06
C ILE A 124 6.09 -21.56 -2.21
N SER A 125 6.72 -21.94 -3.34
CA SER A 125 8.13 -21.64 -3.56
C SER A 125 8.35 -20.54 -4.60
N ILE A 126 9.32 -19.68 -4.30
CA ILE A 126 9.83 -18.64 -5.20
C ILE A 126 11.34 -18.75 -5.37
N LYS A 127 11.80 -18.38 -6.56
CA LYS A 127 13.22 -18.18 -6.85
C LYS A 127 13.52 -16.70 -6.70
N VAL A 128 14.53 -16.39 -5.87
CA VAL A 128 14.96 -15.02 -5.60
C VAL A 128 16.42 -14.85 -5.98
N SER A 129 16.73 -13.81 -6.76
CA SER A 129 18.11 -13.40 -7.05
C SER A 129 18.28 -11.95 -6.64
N THR A 130 19.11 -11.67 -5.63
CA THR A 130 19.36 -10.32 -5.12
C THR A 130 20.69 -9.81 -5.62
N TYR A 131 20.71 -8.53 -5.97
CA TYR A 131 21.88 -7.83 -6.50
C TYR A 131 22.21 -6.68 -5.56
N LYS A 132 23.46 -6.64 -5.11
CA LYS A 132 23.95 -5.58 -4.23
C LYS A 132 23.71 -4.20 -4.86
N PRO A 133 23.58 -3.14 -4.04
CA PRO A 133 23.48 -1.77 -4.54
C PRO A 133 24.85 -1.37 -5.10
N GLN A 134 25.09 -1.68 -6.38
CA GLN A 134 26.32 -1.29 -7.07
C GLN A 134 26.08 -0.10 -8.02
N TYR A 135 24.82 0.36 -8.14
CA TYR A 135 24.38 1.26 -9.20
C TYR A 135 23.40 2.36 -8.77
N LEU A 136 23.16 2.58 -7.47
CA LEU A 136 22.42 3.77 -7.03
C LEU A 136 23.12 5.07 -7.47
N SER A 137 24.45 5.05 -7.65
CA SER A 137 25.20 6.17 -8.23
C SER A 137 24.91 6.44 -9.71
N LEU A 138 24.21 5.55 -10.42
CA LEU A 138 23.83 5.72 -11.82
C LEU A 138 22.41 6.28 -12.00
N LEU A 139 21.52 6.11 -11.00
CA LEU A 139 20.19 6.73 -11.00
C LEU A 139 20.26 8.23 -10.72
N ASP A 140 21.32 8.70 -10.05
CA ASP A 140 21.61 10.13 -9.86
C ASP A 140 22.23 10.80 -11.11
N ALA A 141 22.79 10.03 -12.04
CA ALA A 141 23.61 10.57 -13.15
C ALA A 141 22.82 11.02 -14.38
N THR A 142 21.52 10.72 -14.47
CA THR A 142 20.64 11.16 -15.56
C THR A 142 19.61 12.21 -15.13
N ALA A 143 19.65 12.63 -13.86
CA ALA A 143 18.87 13.77 -13.37
C ALA A 143 19.57 15.09 -13.76
N GLU A 144 19.61 15.40 -15.06
CA GLU A 144 19.88 16.78 -15.48
C GLU A 144 18.82 17.70 -14.86
N THR A 145 19.27 18.51 -13.90
CA THR A 145 18.54 19.61 -13.22
C THR A 145 17.49 19.26 -12.17
N THR A 146 17.73 18.25 -11.33
CA THR A 146 17.01 18.13 -10.04
C THR A 146 17.97 18.49 -8.89
N PRO A 147 17.59 19.36 -7.94
CA PRO A 147 18.53 19.95 -6.99
C PRO A 147 19.19 18.87 -6.13
N THR A 148 20.48 19.09 -5.92
CA THR A 148 21.40 18.32 -5.08
C THR A 148 20.69 17.72 -3.87
N LEU A 149 20.59 16.39 -3.82
CA LEU A 149 20.29 15.65 -2.59
C LEU A 149 21.51 15.77 -1.66
N THR A 150 21.64 16.94 -1.06
CA THR A 150 22.40 17.09 0.17
C THR A 150 21.76 16.15 1.19
N ARG A 151 22.60 15.23 1.67
CA ARG A 151 22.42 14.35 2.81
C ARG A 151 22.01 15.15 4.08
N THR A 152 20.79 15.64 4.10
CA THR A 152 20.07 16.20 5.26
C THR A 152 18.61 16.35 4.86
N LEU A 153 17.81 15.34 5.19
CA LEU A 153 16.45 15.46 5.72
C LEU A 153 16.16 14.09 6.37
N TYR A 154 16.78 13.74 7.50
CA TYR A 154 16.03 13.91 8.74
C TYR A 154 15.14 15.14 8.61
N MET A 155 13.83 14.94 8.47
CA MET A 155 12.94 15.90 9.09
C MET A 155 13.42 15.99 10.52
N THR A 156 14.21 17.03 10.82
CA THR A 156 14.40 17.49 12.18
C THR A 156 13.00 17.58 12.75
N PRO A 157 12.69 16.84 13.83
CA PRO A 157 11.38 16.85 14.44
C PRO A 157 11.14 18.27 14.94
N THR A 158 10.54 19.09 14.10
CA THR A 158 10.05 20.39 14.50
C THR A 158 8.66 20.08 15.03
N LEU A 159 8.63 19.73 16.32
CA LEU A 159 7.46 19.66 17.19
C LEU A 159 6.53 18.42 17.05
N CYS A 160 7.04 17.27 17.49
CA CYS A 160 6.22 16.27 18.21
C CYS A 160 6.77 16.15 19.64
N VAL A 161 6.86 17.28 20.36
CA VAL A 161 7.08 17.27 21.80
C VAL A 161 5.67 17.29 22.40
N ASN A 162 5.30 16.25 23.16
CA ASN A 162 4.29 16.18 24.24
C ASN A 162 3.58 14.80 24.26
N ASN A 163 3.98 13.93 25.21
CA ASN A 163 3.23 12.88 25.93
C ASN A 163 2.22 11.94 25.24
N TRP A 164 2.15 11.84 23.91
CA TRP A 164 1.17 10.97 23.21
C TRP A 164 1.77 9.69 22.59
N GLN A 165 3.02 9.37 22.90
CA GLN A 165 3.73 8.27 22.23
C GLN A 165 3.11 6.89 22.45
N SER A 166 2.69 6.52 23.67
CA SER A 166 2.44 5.10 23.96
C SER A 166 1.19 4.49 23.33
N GLU A 167 0.10 5.25 23.11
CA GLU A 167 -1.15 4.68 22.58
C GLU A 167 -1.24 4.76 21.05
N VAL A 168 -0.70 5.81 20.44
CA VAL A 168 -0.66 5.97 18.98
C VAL A 168 0.42 5.05 18.40
N GLU A 169 1.62 4.97 19.00
CA GLU A 169 2.66 4.04 18.54
C GLU A 169 2.11 2.61 18.55
N ALA A 170 1.52 2.14 19.65
CA ALA A 170 0.96 0.79 19.74
C ALA A 170 -0.13 0.47 18.69
N ARG A 171 -0.91 1.46 18.23
CA ARG A 171 -1.92 1.27 17.16
C ARG A 171 -1.34 1.19 15.75
N TYR A 172 -0.18 1.82 15.53
CA TYR A 172 0.43 1.98 14.22
C TYR A 172 1.78 1.27 14.07
N ASP A 173 2.29 0.63 15.12
CA ASP A 173 3.59 -0.06 15.16
C ASP A 173 3.71 -1.12 14.06
N SER A 174 2.61 -1.81 13.72
CA SER A 174 2.58 -2.81 12.65
C SER A 174 2.52 -2.23 11.24
N THR A 175 2.30 -0.91 11.08
CA THR A 175 2.11 -0.23 9.79
C THR A 175 3.40 0.42 9.26
N GLY A 176 4.44 0.54 10.09
CA GLY A 176 5.71 1.16 9.70
C GLY A 176 5.65 2.68 9.48
N ILE A 177 4.56 3.35 9.85
CA ILE A 177 4.46 4.82 9.79
C ILE A 177 5.02 5.46 11.06
N SER A 178 5.54 6.68 10.95
CA SER A 178 5.99 7.43 12.11
C SER A 178 4.81 7.88 12.97
N ALA A 179 5.01 7.99 14.29
CA ALA A 179 4.01 8.52 15.21
C ALA A 179 3.49 9.92 14.81
N CYS A 180 4.32 10.75 14.20
CA CYS A 180 3.90 12.07 13.70
C CYS A 180 2.99 11.95 12.47
N LEU A 181 3.27 11.04 11.52
CA LEU A 181 2.38 10.79 10.38
C LEU A 181 1.06 10.17 10.84
N ALA A 182 1.10 9.23 11.80
CA ALA A 182 -0.09 8.68 12.43
C ALA A 182 -0.98 9.79 13.01
N ARG A 183 -0.40 10.74 13.74
CA ARG A 183 -1.12 11.89 14.29
C ARG A 183 -1.73 12.80 13.21
N GLU A 184 -0.99 13.09 12.15
CA GLU A 184 -1.54 13.87 11.03
C GLU A 184 -2.73 13.16 10.38
N ILE A 185 -2.66 11.84 10.24
CA ILE A 185 -3.74 11.03 9.69
C ILE A 185 -4.96 11.04 10.62
N GLU A 186 -4.77 10.81 11.93
CA GLU A 186 -5.86 10.88 12.92
C GLU A 186 -6.53 12.27 12.90
N ASN A 187 -5.74 13.35 12.85
CA ASN A 187 -6.26 14.71 12.73
C ASN A 187 -7.08 14.91 11.44
N THR A 188 -6.57 14.42 10.31
CA THR A 188 -7.29 14.49 9.02
C THR A 188 -8.59 13.68 9.08
N MET A 189 -8.60 12.49 9.68
CA MET A 189 -9.83 11.71 9.88
C MET A 189 -10.85 12.48 10.73
N HIS A 190 -10.42 13.05 11.85
CA HIS A 190 -11.27 13.83 12.74
C HIS A 190 -11.89 15.03 12.02
N ALA A 191 -11.07 15.76 11.25
CA ALA A 191 -11.52 16.87 10.44
C ALA A 191 -12.50 16.40 9.35
N PHE A 192 -12.21 15.27 8.69
CA PHE A 192 -13.02 14.71 7.62
C PHE A 192 -14.41 14.30 8.11
N VAL A 193 -14.49 13.51 9.18
CA VAL A 193 -15.78 13.08 9.76
C VAL A 193 -16.59 14.28 10.24
N THR A 194 -15.94 15.25 10.88
CA THR A 194 -16.59 16.49 11.33
C THR A 194 -17.16 17.27 10.13
N ALA A 195 -16.38 17.43 9.07
CA ALA A 195 -16.80 18.16 7.88
C ALA A 195 -17.96 17.44 7.15
N VAL A 196 -17.91 16.11 7.04
CA VAL A 196 -19.00 15.29 6.49
C VAL A 196 -20.28 15.44 7.32
N LYS A 197 -20.19 15.36 8.66
CA LYS A 197 -21.33 15.55 9.58
C LYS A 197 -21.99 16.91 9.42
N ASN A 198 -21.18 17.94 9.21
CA ASN A 198 -21.64 19.31 9.07
C ASN A 198 -22.08 19.65 7.63
N GLY A 199 -21.90 18.74 6.67
CA GLY A 199 -22.11 19.02 5.24
C GLY A 199 -21.13 20.06 4.67
N ASP A 200 -19.98 20.25 5.31
CA ASP A 200 -18.98 21.25 4.95
C ASP A 200 -18.04 20.72 3.85
N LYS A 201 -18.55 20.75 2.62
CA LYS A 201 -17.85 20.26 1.43
C LYS A 201 -16.54 21.02 1.18
N GLU A 202 -16.53 22.31 1.51
CA GLU A 202 -15.38 23.19 1.36
C GLU A 202 -14.24 22.76 2.28
N ALA A 203 -14.54 22.47 3.56
CA ALA A 203 -13.56 21.94 4.48
C ALA A 203 -12.97 20.61 4.00
N ILE A 204 -13.79 19.70 3.44
CA ILE A 204 -13.31 18.42 2.91
C ILE A 204 -12.30 18.62 1.78
N THR A 205 -12.50 19.61 0.90
CA THR A 205 -11.57 19.90 -0.20
C THR A 205 -10.17 20.29 0.26
N THR A 206 -10.02 20.76 1.51
CA THR A 206 -8.71 21.08 2.10
C THR A 206 -7.98 19.87 2.67
N LEU A 207 -8.69 18.76 2.86
CA LEU A 207 -8.18 17.52 3.45
C LEU A 207 -7.67 16.53 2.39
N VAL A 208 -8.06 16.72 1.13
CA VAL A 208 -7.69 15.86 0.00
C VAL A 208 -6.39 16.32 -0.68
N GLU A 209 -5.67 15.38 -1.28
CA GLU A 209 -4.58 15.66 -2.22
C GLU A 209 -5.06 15.30 -3.62
N TYR A 210 -5.05 16.28 -4.52
CA TYR A 210 -5.47 16.10 -5.90
C TYR A 210 -4.36 15.47 -6.75
N PRO A 211 -4.69 14.58 -7.70
CA PRO A 211 -6.03 14.08 -7.99
C PRO A 211 -6.54 13.09 -6.92
N VAL A 212 -7.85 13.08 -6.70
CA VAL A 212 -8.52 12.23 -5.71
C VAL A 212 -9.59 11.36 -6.38
N LEU A 213 -9.63 10.08 -6.02
CA LEU A 213 -10.71 9.18 -6.42
C LEU A 213 -11.79 9.17 -5.33
N MET A 214 -13.03 9.39 -5.74
CA MET A 214 -14.21 9.25 -4.89
C MET A 214 -15.16 8.23 -5.53
N ALA A 215 -15.58 7.20 -4.80
CA ALA A 215 -16.36 6.11 -5.35
C ALA A 215 -17.46 5.64 -4.39
N ASN A 216 -18.60 5.23 -4.95
CA ASN A 216 -19.63 4.44 -4.26
C ASN A 216 -20.18 3.35 -5.20
N ASN A 217 -21.21 2.62 -4.76
CA ASN A 217 -21.81 1.53 -5.56
C ASN A 217 -22.32 1.95 -6.96
N GLU A 218 -22.61 3.22 -7.18
CA GLU A 218 -23.25 3.71 -8.40
C GLU A 218 -22.35 4.62 -9.24
N ASN A 219 -21.38 5.29 -8.61
CA ASN A 219 -20.62 6.37 -9.22
C ASN A 219 -19.15 6.29 -8.84
N ASP A 220 -18.30 6.53 -9.83
CA ASP A 220 -16.87 6.79 -9.65
C ASP A 220 -16.55 8.19 -10.19
N VAL A 221 -15.90 9.01 -9.37
CA VAL A 221 -15.51 10.37 -9.71
C VAL A 221 -14.02 10.53 -9.48
N TRP A 222 -13.30 10.81 -10.57
CA TRP A 222 -11.91 11.25 -10.52
C TRP A 222 -11.87 12.78 -10.52
N ALA A 223 -11.54 13.40 -9.39
CA ALA A 223 -11.45 14.85 -9.28
C ALA A 223 -9.98 15.29 -9.33
N SER A 224 -9.62 16.07 -10.33
CA SER A 224 -8.26 16.60 -10.53
C SER A 224 -8.04 17.93 -9.81
N ASN A 225 -9.13 18.56 -9.34
CA ASN A 225 -9.13 19.85 -8.66
C ASN A 225 -10.35 19.99 -7.74
N LYS A 226 -10.40 21.12 -7.03
CA LYS A 226 -11.45 21.47 -6.08
C LYS A 226 -12.83 21.55 -6.73
N GLU A 227 -12.92 22.15 -7.91
CA GLU A 227 -14.17 22.37 -8.62
C GLU A 227 -14.81 21.04 -9.03
N GLU A 228 -14.01 20.11 -9.56
CA GLU A 228 -14.43 18.76 -9.91
C GLU A 228 -14.85 17.94 -8.68
N PHE A 229 -14.15 18.12 -7.56
CA PHE A 229 -14.53 17.48 -6.29
C PHE A 229 -15.92 17.93 -5.84
N LEU A 230 -16.16 19.24 -5.81
CA LEU A 230 -17.44 19.80 -5.38
C LEU A 230 -18.59 19.39 -6.31
N ALA A 231 -18.33 19.31 -7.61
CA ALA A 231 -19.30 18.85 -8.60
C ALA A 231 -19.70 17.37 -8.38
N GLY A 232 -18.72 16.50 -8.06
CA GLY A 232 -18.96 15.09 -7.80
C GLY A 232 -19.46 14.76 -6.39
N TYR A 233 -19.36 15.69 -5.44
CA TYR A 233 -19.61 15.43 -4.02
C TYR A 233 -20.96 14.76 -3.75
N ASN A 234 -22.05 15.30 -4.31
CA ASN A 234 -23.40 14.77 -4.05
C ASN A 234 -23.66 13.41 -4.70
N LEU A 235 -22.88 13.03 -5.74
CA LEU A 235 -22.96 11.70 -6.35
C LEU A 235 -22.39 10.64 -5.42
N ILE A 236 -21.35 11.00 -4.66
CA ILE A 236 -20.63 10.08 -3.79
C ILE A 236 -21.19 10.09 -2.38
N PHE A 237 -21.32 11.27 -1.76
CA PHE A 237 -21.76 11.43 -0.36
C PHE A 237 -23.28 11.49 -0.25
N THR A 238 -23.93 10.35 -0.52
CA THR A 238 -25.38 10.20 -0.32
C THR A 238 -25.76 10.34 1.16
N PRO A 239 -27.02 10.66 1.49
CA PRO A 239 -27.46 10.76 2.89
C PRO A 239 -27.14 9.51 3.73
N GLU A 240 -27.20 8.33 3.11
CA GLU A 240 -26.85 7.08 3.76
C GLU A 240 -25.35 7.00 4.10
N ILE A 241 -24.49 7.31 3.12
CA ILE A 241 -23.03 7.34 3.31
C ILE A 241 -22.65 8.33 4.40
N VAL A 242 -23.23 9.53 4.37
CA VAL A 242 -23.03 10.56 5.41
C VAL A 242 -23.45 10.05 6.78
N ALA A 243 -24.60 9.38 6.89
CA ALA A 243 -25.08 8.82 8.15
C ALA A 243 -24.16 7.70 8.69
N ARG A 244 -23.58 6.86 7.81
CA ARG A 244 -22.65 5.79 8.18
C ARG A 244 -21.28 6.36 8.61
N LEU A 245 -20.70 7.26 7.82
CA LEU A 245 -19.46 7.99 8.18
C LEU A 245 -19.60 8.70 9.53
N SER A 246 -20.80 9.21 9.83
CA SER A 246 -21.07 9.88 11.10
C SER A 246 -20.97 8.95 12.33
N ARG A 247 -21.12 7.63 12.12
CA ARG A 247 -21.05 6.58 13.16
C ARG A 247 -19.73 5.82 13.16
N ALA A 248 -18.86 6.07 12.18
CA ALA A 248 -17.59 5.38 12.05
C ALA A 248 -16.72 5.59 13.30
N LYS A 249 -16.17 4.49 13.84
CA LYS A 249 -15.26 4.56 14.98
C LYS A 249 -13.84 4.75 14.48
N MET A 250 -13.13 5.69 15.11
CA MET A 250 -11.75 6.02 14.77
C MET A 250 -10.75 5.05 15.40
N ASP A 251 -11.20 4.31 16.41
CA ASP A 251 -10.41 3.29 17.11
C ASP A 251 -10.37 1.96 16.33
N ASP A 252 -11.05 1.87 15.19
CA ASP A 252 -11.00 0.69 14.35
C ASP A 252 -9.63 0.62 13.67
N VAL A 253 -8.97 -0.52 13.93
CA VAL A 253 -7.60 -0.82 13.49
C VAL A 253 -7.39 -0.37 12.05
N MET A 254 -6.52 0.62 11.91
CA MET A 254 -5.92 0.99 10.63
C MET A 254 -5.21 -0.25 10.10
N GLY A 255 -5.68 -0.78 8.98
CA GLY A 255 -4.85 -1.70 8.25
C GLY A 255 -3.71 -0.89 7.63
N GLY A 256 -2.47 -1.34 7.85
CA GLY A 256 -1.44 -1.05 6.88
C GLY A 256 -1.76 -1.92 5.66
N ASP A 257 -2.47 -1.37 4.67
CA ASP A 257 -2.46 -2.00 3.36
C ASP A 257 -1.18 -1.51 2.66
N PHE A 258 -0.36 -2.47 2.26
CA PHE A 258 1.00 -2.25 1.79
C PHE A 258 1.08 -1.42 0.49
N LEU A 259 -0.05 -1.15 -0.16
CA LEU A 259 -0.13 -0.52 -1.48
C LEU A 259 -0.74 0.90 -1.52
N THR A 260 -1.43 1.36 -0.46
CA THR A 260 -2.19 2.64 -0.48
C THR A 260 -1.72 3.68 0.52
N GLY A 261 -0.74 3.33 1.36
CA GLY A 261 -0.53 4.05 2.61
C GLY A 261 -1.51 3.55 3.67
N VAL A 262 -1.66 4.33 4.74
CA VAL A 262 -2.59 4.00 5.81
C VAL A 262 -4.00 4.08 5.26
N TYR A 263 -4.85 3.09 5.52
CA TYR A 263 -6.27 3.18 5.19
C TYR A 263 -7.13 3.04 6.44
N TRP A 264 -8.19 3.83 6.48
CA TRP A 264 -9.20 3.79 7.52
C TRP A 264 -10.45 3.06 7.02
N PRO A 265 -10.77 1.87 7.55
CA PRO A 265 -12.02 1.20 7.24
C PRO A 265 -13.18 1.94 7.90
N VAL A 266 -14.23 2.23 7.14
CA VAL A 266 -15.46 2.83 7.66
C VAL A 266 -16.33 1.69 8.22
N ARG A 267 -16.06 1.27 9.46
CA ARG A 267 -16.62 0.04 10.03
C ARG A 267 -18.12 0.13 10.34
N ASP A 268 -18.93 -0.63 9.58
CA ASP A 268 -20.21 -1.26 9.98
C ASP A 268 -20.60 -2.38 8.99
N GLY A 269 -19.61 -3.14 8.54
CA GLY A 269 -19.65 -3.91 7.28
C GLY A 269 -18.46 -3.48 6.40
N ALA A 270 -18.00 -4.31 5.47
CA ALA A 270 -16.83 -4.05 4.62
C ALA A 270 -17.13 -3.00 3.52
N ASP A 271 -17.71 -1.88 3.92
CA ASP A 271 -18.59 -1.05 3.11
C ASP A 271 -17.91 0.24 2.59
N GLY A 272 -16.61 0.38 2.86
CA GLY A 272 -15.81 1.50 2.39
C GLY A 272 -14.50 1.71 3.12
N TYR A 273 -13.60 2.48 2.51
CA TYR A 273 -12.30 2.84 3.04
C TYR A 273 -11.89 4.25 2.58
N VAL A 274 -11.04 4.89 3.39
CA VAL A 274 -10.36 6.16 3.06
C VAL A 274 -8.86 5.93 3.14
N THR A 275 -8.10 6.32 2.12
CA THR A 275 -6.63 6.19 2.12
C THR A 275 -5.93 7.54 2.26
N PHE A 276 -4.73 7.51 2.84
CA PHE A 276 -3.95 8.71 3.12
C PHE A 276 -2.57 8.71 2.44
N THR A 277 -2.18 9.85 1.88
CA THR A 277 -0.85 10.07 1.33
C THR A 277 0.21 10.16 2.44
N PRO A 278 1.51 10.10 2.10
CA PRO A 278 2.59 10.33 3.07
C PRO A 278 2.57 11.71 3.75
N LYS A 279 1.71 12.64 3.30
CA LYS A 279 1.49 13.96 3.92
C LYS A 279 0.27 13.98 4.85
N GLY A 280 -0.39 12.84 5.06
CA GLY A 280 -1.61 12.73 5.84
C GLY A 280 -2.86 13.30 5.15
N LYS A 281 -2.83 13.47 3.82
CA LYS A 281 -3.96 13.95 3.01
C LYS A 281 -4.74 12.79 2.42
N ILE A 282 -6.04 12.96 2.18
CA ILE A 282 -6.89 11.92 1.60
C ILE A 282 -6.61 11.77 0.09
N GLN A 283 -6.42 10.53 -0.37
CA GLN A 283 -6.17 10.23 -1.80
C GLN A 283 -7.27 9.39 -2.44
N VAL A 284 -7.90 8.51 -1.67
CA VAL A 284 -9.02 7.69 -2.12
C VAL A 284 -10.11 7.71 -1.06
N ILE A 285 -11.36 7.84 -1.52
CA ILE A 285 -12.58 7.74 -0.74
C ILE A 285 -13.46 6.73 -1.45
N SER A 286 -13.69 5.57 -0.84
CA SER A 286 -14.45 4.49 -1.47
C SER A 286 -15.53 3.97 -0.53
N PHE A 287 -16.74 3.79 -1.06
CA PHE A 287 -17.93 3.36 -0.34
C PHE A 287 -18.67 2.24 -1.10
N TYR A 288 -17.99 1.10 -1.31
CA TYR A 288 -18.61 -0.08 -1.93
C TYR A 288 -19.20 -1.00 -0.88
N GLY A 289 -20.44 -1.48 -1.08
CA GLY A 289 -21.12 -2.40 -0.15
C GLY A 289 -22.30 -1.79 0.61
N ILE A 290 -22.45 -0.46 0.57
CA ILE A 290 -23.55 0.30 1.20
C ILE A 290 -24.85 0.15 0.38
N LYS A 291 -25.71 -0.78 0.77
CA LYS A 291 -27.06 -0.99 0.20
C LYS A 291 -28.16 -0.39 1.05
#